data_AF-A0A963UA73-F1
#
_entry.id   AF-A0A963UA73-F1
#
_cell.length_a   1.000
_cell.length_b   1.000
_cell.length_c   1.000
_cell.angle_alpha   90.00
_cell.angle_beta   90.00
_cell.angle_gamma   90.00
#
_symmetry.space_group_name_H-M   'P 1'
#
loop_
_entity.id
_entity.type
_entity.pdbx_description
1 polymer ?
#
loop_
_entity_poly.entity_id
_entity_poly.type
_entity_poly.pdbx_seq_one_letter_code
_entity_poly.pdbx_strand_id
1 'polypeptide(L)'
;MPIRLPRPVFDANATAGGLGDLPEWDLSDLYAAPDAPEVKRDLDWLEGACASFAADYQDKLATLDGAAMLDCIRRYERIETVAGRIMSFAGLRYYQNTIDAARAKFMADCQDRITDMTTPLVFFSLEFNRIEDARYDEVFAASPEIARYRPVFDRMRAMKPHQLSDELERFLHDQSTVGAA
;
A
#
# COMPACT_ATOMS: atom_id res chain seq x y z
N MET A 1 52.18 36.24 10.80
CA MET A 1 51.48 35.93 9.54
C MET A 1 50.01 35.73 9.84
N PRO A 2 49.08 36.51 9.27
CA PRO A 2 47.65 36.28 9.48
C PRO A 2 47.18 35.06 8.67
N ILE A 3 46.44 34.16 9.32
CA ILE A 3 45.84 32.96 8.71
C ILE A 3 44.66 33.39 7.84
N ARG A 4 44.71 33.07 6.54
CA ARG A 4 43.64 33.36 5.58
C ARG A 4 42.64 32.21 5.59
N LEU A 5 41.50 32.39 6.26
CA LEU A 5 40.41 31.42 6.25
C LEU A 5 39.67 31.46 4.90
N PRO A 6 39.24 30.32 4.34
CA PRO A 6 38.44 30.28 3.12
C PRO A 6 37.10 30.98 3.35
N ARG A 7 36.73 31.90 2.45
CA ARG A 7 35.42 32.55 2.47
C ARG A 7 34.37 31.58 1.93
N PRO A 8 33.18 31.47 2.55
CA PRO A 8 32.07 30.75 1.94
C PRO A 8 31.77 31.38 0.58
N VAL A 9 31.67 30.55 -0.45
CA VAL A 9 31.10 30.95 -1.73
C VAL A 9 29.59 31.10 -1.52
N PHE A 10 29.10 32.33 -1.62
CA PHE A 10 27.66 32.57 -1.74
C PHE A 10 27.22 32.16 -3.15
N ASP A 11 26.02 31.61 -3.28
CA ASP A 11 25.44 31.31 -4.60
C ASP A 11 25.50 32.55 -5.49
N ALA A 12 25.87 32.36 -6.76
CA ALA A 12 26.14 33.43 -7.71
C ALA A 12 24.92 34.33 -8.00
N ASN A 13 23.74 34.01 -7.44
CA ASN A 13 22.49 34.68 -7.77
C ASN A 13 21.61 34.92 -6.53
N ALA A 14 22.12 35.69 -5.56
CA ALA A 14 21.32 36.17 -4.41
C ALA A 14 20.11 37.06 -4.81
N THR A 15 20.06 37.49 -6.08
CA THR A 15 19.00 38.31 -6.68
C THR A 15 18.21 37.55 -7.75
N ALA A 16 18.20 36.21 -7.73
CA ALA A 16 17.43 35.44 -8.69
C ALA A 16 15.96 35.90 -8.67
N GLY A 17 15.55 36.59 -9.73
CA GLY A 17 14.14 36.82 -10.02
C GLY A 17 13.40 35.48 -10.00
N GLY A 18 12.12 35.53 -9.62
CA GLY A 18 11.28 34.35 -9.47
C GLY A 18 11.45 33.41 -10.66
N LEU A 19 11.59 32.11 -10.37
CA LEU A 19 11.88 31.04 -11.34
C LEU A 19 10.81 30.86 -12.44
N GLY A 20 9.84 31.78 -12.54
CA GLY A 20 8.66 31.69 -13.37
C GLY A 20 7.73 30.57 -12.90
N ASP A 21 6.85 30.14 -13.80
CA ASP A 21 6.05 28.94 -13.60
C ASP A 21 6.95 27.71 -13.83
N LEU A 22 7.31 27.04 -12.74
CA LEU A 22 8.05 25.79 -12.80
C LEU A 22 7.14 24.67 -13.32
N PRO A 23 7.69 23.70 -14.08
CA PRO A 23 6.89 22.57 -14.56
C PRO A 23 6.40 21.70 -13.39
N GLU A 24 5.13 21.32 -13.43
CA GLU A 24 4.53 20.35 -12.52
C GLU A 24 4.28 19.02 -13.23
N TRP A 25 4.20 17.93 -12.47
CA TRP A 25 3.75 16.65 -13.01
C TRP A 25 2.30 16.74 -13.49
N ASP A 26 2.03 16.23 -14.69
CA ASP A 26 0.66 15.96 -15.13
C ASP A 26 0.16 14.70 -14.42
N LEU A 27 -0.91 14.85 -13.64
CA LEU A 27 -1.53 13.76 -12.87
C LEU A 27 -2.85 13.29 -13.48
N SER A 28 -3.24 13.82 -14.63
CA SER A 28 -4.54 13.53 -15.27
C SER A 28 -4.70 12.07 -15.70
N ASP A 29 -3.59 11.37 -15.97
CA ASP A 29 -3.57 9.91 -16.18
C ASP A 29 -4.05 9.12 -14.95
N LEU A 30 -3.88 9.68 -13.74
CA LEU A 30 -4.40 9.11 -12.50
C LEU A 30 -5.81 9.63 -12.23
N TYR A 31 -5.97 10.95 -12.02
CA TYR A 31 -7.25 11.62 -11.84
C TYR A 31 -7.14 13.06 -12.31
N ALA A 32 -8.20 13.58 -12.96
CA ALA A 32 -8.18 14.96 -13.47
C ALA A 32 -8.09 16.02 -12.36
N ALA A 33 -8.66 15.73 -11.19
CA ALA A 33 -8.74 16.66 -10.05
C ALA A 33 -9.03 15.87 -8.75
N PRO A 34 -8.75 16.44 -7.56
CA PRO A 34 -9.06 15.78 -6.27
C PRO A 34 -10.55 15.56 -6.02
N ASP A 35 -11.42 16.36 -6.62
CA ASP A 35 -12.87 16.26 -6.58
C ASP A 35 -13.47 15.56 -7.81
N ALA A 36 -12.62 14.95 -8.66
CA ALA A 36 -13.08 14.20 -9.81
C ALA A 36 -14.00 13.05 -9.38
N PRO A 37 -15.12 12.80 -10.08
CA PRO A 37 -16.10 11.80 -9.68
C PRO A 37 -15.50 10.38 -9.59
N GLU A 38 -14.42 10.10 -10.32
CA GLU A 38 -13.69 8.85 -10.28
C GLU A 38 -12.99 8.61 -8.95
N VAL A 39 -12.50 9.65 -8.26
CA VAL A 39 -11.89 9.52 -6.93
C VAL A 39 -12.92 9.00 -5.94
N LYS A 40 -14.11 9.64 -5.94
CA LYS A 40 -15.22 9.20 -5.09
C LYS A 40 -15.66 7.77 -5.44
N ARG A 41 -15.85 7.48 -6.73
CA ARG A 41 -16.23 6.15 -7.22
C ARG A 41 -15.26 5.07 -6.77
N ASP A 42 -13.96 5.33 -6.87
CA ASP A 42 -12.92 4.36 -6.52
C ASP A 42 -12.83 4.18 -4.99
N LEU A 43 -12.98 5.24 -4.18
CA LEU A 43 -13.05 5.16 -2.72
C LEU A 43 -14.29 4.39 -2.23
N ASP A 44 -15.46 4.68 -2.78
CA ASP A 44 -16.71 3.97 -2.42
C ASP A 44 -16.65 2.49 -2.84
N TRP A 45 -16.07 2.20 -4.00
CA TRP A 45 -15.85 0.82 -4.45
C TRP A 45 -14.88 0.08 -3.52
N LEU A 46 -13.78 0.73 -3.11
CA LEU A 46 -12.76 0.13 -2.26
C LEU A 46 -13.33 -0.29 -0.90
N GLU A 47 -14.17 0.55 -0.29
CA GLU A 47 -14.85 0.23 0.97
C GLU A 47 -15.64 -1.09 0.89
N GLY A 48 -16.49 -1.23 -0.13
CA GLY A 48 -17.27 -2.46 -0.33
C GLY A 48 -16.41 -3.66 -0.76
N ALA A 49 -15.39 -3.42 -1.58
CA ALA A 49 -14.48 -4.46 -2.06
C ALA A 49 -13.68 -5.09 -0.91
N CYS A 50 -13.12 -4.27 -0.01
CA CYS A 50 -12.38 -4.77 1.15
C CYS A 50 -13.26 -5.58 2.10
N ALA A 51 -14.45 -5.05 2.43
CA ALA A 51 -15.39 -5.72 3.33
C ALA A 51 -15.87 -7.06 2.77
N SER A 52 -16.25 -7.10 1.49
CA SER A 52 -16.68 -8.35 0.84
C SER A 52 -15.54 -9.35 0.67
N PHE A 53 -14.33 -8.89 0.36
CA PHE A 53 -13.16 -9.76 0.27
C PHE A 53 -12.89 -10.49 1.59
N ALA A 54 -12.90 -9.77 2.71
CA ALA A 54 -12.72 -10.37 4.02
C ALA A 54 -13.82 -11.38 4.34
N ALA A 55 -15.09 -11.02 4.12
CA ALA A 55 -16.21 -11.93 4.35
C ALA A 55 -16.12 -13.23 3.52
N ASP A 56 -15.67 -13.10 2.27
CA ASP A 56 -15.62 -14.23 1.34
C ASP A 56 -14.46 -15.18 1.63
N TYR A 57 -13.28 -14.67 2.02
CA TYR A 57 -12.03 -15.45 2.04
C TYR A 57 -11.38 -15.66 3.41
N GLN A 58 -11.71 -14.86 4.42
CA GLN A 58 -11.14 -15.04 5.75
C GLN A 58 -11.45 -16.43 6.29
N ASP A 59 -10.45 -17.05 6.89
CA ASP A 59 -10.37 -18.41 7.42
C ASP A 59 -10.60 -19.52 6.38
N LYS A 60 -10.54 -19.21 5.08
CA LYS A 60 -10.90 -20.14 3.99
C LYS A 60 -9.79 -20.37 2.97
N LEU A 61 -8.70 -19.60 2.98
CA LEU A 61 -7.68 -19.62 1.92
C LEU A 61 -7.09 -21.02 1.66
N ALA A 62 -6.84 -21.81 2.71
CA ALA A 62 -6.30 -23.17 2.59
C ALA A 62 -7.26 -24.16 1.87
N THR A 63 -8.56 -23.85 1.86
CA THR A 63 -9.61 -24.70 1.27
C THR A 63 -9.85 -24.43 -0.20
N LEU A 64 -9.38 -23.30 -0.72
CA LEU A 64 -9.59 -22.89 -2.11
C LEU A 64 -8.83 -23.81 -3.06
N ASP A 65 -9.48 -24.22 -4.15
CA ASP A 65 -8.79 -24.86 -5.28
C ASP A 65 -8.05 -23.81 -6.14
N GLY A 66 -7.36 -24.26 -7.19
CA GLY A 66 -6.59 -23.38 -8.08
C GLY A 66 -7.41 -22.28 -8.74
N ALA A 67 -8.65 -22.56 -9.15
CA ALA A 67 -9.49 -21.57 -9.81
C ALA A 67 -10.03 -20.53 -8.81
N ALA A 68 -10.47 -20.98 -7.64
CA ALA A 68 -10.95 -20.12 -6.57
C ALA A 68 -9.81 -19.26 -5.96
N MET A 69 -8.61 -19.82 -5.81
CA MET A 69 -7.43 -19.06 -5.39
C MET A 69 -7.03 -18.02 -6.43
N LEU A 70 -7.09 -18.34 -7.73
CA LEU A 70 -6.81 -17.37 -8.79
C LEU A 70 -7.79 -16.19 -8.75
N ASP A 71 -9.08 -16.45 -8.54
CA ASP A 71 -10.09 -15.40 -8.38
C ASP A 71 -9.82 -14.55 -7.13
N CYS A 72 -9.50 -15.18 -6.00
CA CYS A 72 -9.09 -14.51 -4.77
C CYS A 72 -7.90 -13.55 -5.02
N ILE A 73 -6.82 -14.05 -5.64
CA ILE A 73 -5.63 -13.25 -5.94
C ILE A 73 -5.95 -12.06 -6.84
N ARG A 74 -6.77 -12.25 -7.88
CA ARG A 74 -7.17 -11.17 -8.80
C ARG A 74 -8.03 -10.11 -8.11
N ARG A 75 -8.91 -10.51 -7.20
CA ARG A 75 -9.70 -9.58 -6.39
C ARG A 75 -8.79 -8.76 -5.46
N TYR A 76 -7.84 -9.40 -4.79
CA TYR A 76 -6.85 -8.72 -3.95
C TYR A 76 -5.98 -7.75 -4.76
N GLU A 77 -5.46 -8.20 -5.91
CA GLU A 77 -4.68 -7.37 -6.85
C GLU A 77 -5.47 -6.14 -7.31
N ARG A 78 -6.78 -6.29 -7.56
CA ARG A 78 -7.64 -5.18 -7.95
C ARG A 78 -7.82 -4.16 -6.83
N ILE A 79 -7.99 -4.62 -5.58
CA ILE A 79 -8.05 -3.76 -4.39
C ILE A 79 -6.76 -2.95 -4.28
N GLU A 80 -5.60 -3.62 -4.30
CA GLU A 80 -4.28 -2.99 -4.20
C GLU A 80 -4.04 -1.98 -5.34
N THR A 81 -4.46 -2.32 -6.55
CA THR A 81 -4.31 -1.43 -7.71
C THR A 81 -5.11 -0.14 -7.55
N VAL A 82 -6.35 -0.22 -7.06
CA VAL A 82 -7.21 0.95 -6.87
C VAL A 82 -6.75 1.79 -5.68
N ALA A 83 -6.44 1.17 -4.54
CA ALA A 83 -5.88 1.86 -3.39
C ALA A 83 -4.55 2.56 -3.74
N GLY A 84 -3.68 1.84 -4.45
CA GLY A 84 -2.39 2.36 -4.93
C GLY A 84 -2.55 3.53 -5.90
N ARG A 85 -3.53 3.50 -6.81
CA ARG A 85 -3.83 4.64 -7.71
C ARG A 85 -4.25 5.88 -6.92
N ILE A 86 -5.16 5.74 -5.95
CA ILE A 86 -5.63 6.84 -5.10
C ILE A 86 -4.47 7.43 -4.32
N MET A 87 -3.69 6.60 -3.63
CA MET A 87 -2.57 7.09 -2.81
C MET A 87 -1.41 7.64 -3.64
N SER A 88 -1.18 7.10 -4.85
CA SER A 88 -0.21 7.68 -5.78
C SER A 88 -0.63 9.09 -6.20
N PHE A 89 -1.90 9.29 -6.57
CA PHE A 89 -2.40 10.63 -6.91
C PHE A 89 -2.31 11.59 -5.73
N ALA A 90 -2.77 11.17 -4.55
CA ALA A 90 -2.75 11.99 -3.34
C ALA A 90 -1.32 12.38 -2.93
N GLY A 91 -0.40 11.41 -2.93
CA GLY A 91 1.01 11.62 -2.59
C GLY A 91 1.74 12.49 -3.60
N LEU A 92 1.65 12.18 -4.90
CA LEU A 92 2.28 12.97 -5.96
C LEU A 92 1.76 14.42 -5.95
N ARG A 93 0.45 14.61 -5.74
CA ARG A 93 -0.14 15.94 -5.62
C ARG A 93 0.39 16.68 -4.40
N TYR A 94 0.53 16.03 -3.24
CA TYR A 94 1.15 16.63 -2.06
C TYR A 94 2.61 17.04 -2.32
N TYR A 95 3.38 16.20 -3.00
CA TYR A 95 4.79 16.49 -3.30
C TYR A 95 5.02 17.61 -4.31
N GLN A 96 4.02 17.99 -5.11
CA GLN A 96 4.09 19.21 -5.94
C GLN A 96 4.20 20.48 -5.07
N ASN A 97 3.57 20.51 -3.89
CA ASN A 97 3.68 21.62 -2.95
C ASN A 97 3.31 21.16 -1.52
N THR A 98 4.33 20.88 -0.71
CA THR A 98 4.16 20.31 0.65
C THR A 98 3.71 21.31 1.70
N ILE A 99 3.71 22.62 1.41
CA ILE A 99 3.22 23.66 2.32
C ILE A 99 1.77 24.08 2.03
N ASP A 100 1.16 23.56 0.97
CA ASP A 100 -0.25 23.80 0.64
C ASP A 100 -1.15 22.87 1.50
N ALA A 101 -1.90 23.51 2.39
CA ALA A 101 -2.77 22.85 3.36
C ALA A 101 -3.90 22.02 2.73
N ALA A 102 -4.41 22.41 1.56
CA ALA A 102 -5.47 21.66 0.89
C ALA A 102 -4.93 20.33 0.33
N ARG A 103 -3.69 20.30 -0.16
CA ARG A 103 -3.06 19.04 -0.61
C ARG A 103 -2.72 18.13 0.56
N ALA A 104 -2.17 18.70 1.63
CA ALA A 104 -1.88 17.97 2.86
C ALA A 104 -3.14 17.32 3.43
N LYS A 105 -4.24 18.08 3.50
CA LYS A 105 -5.54 17.56 3.95
C LYS A 105 -6.05 16.43 3.05
N PHE A 106 -6.03 16.61 1.73
CA PHE A 106 -6.48 15.57 0.80
C PHE A 106 -5.70 14.26 0.97
N MET A 107 -4.37 14.34 1.11
CA MET A 107 -3.53 13.17 1.35
C MET A 107 -3.87 12.48 2.67
N ALA A 108 -4.01 13.25 3.76
CA ALA A 108 -4.39 12.69 5.06
C ALA A 108 -5.77 12.02 5.04
N ASP A 109 -6.78 12.68 4.45
CA ASP A 109 -8.13 12.13 4.35
C ASP A 109 -8.15 10.82 3.54
N CYS A 110 -7.38 10.73 2.44
CA CYS A 110 -7.24 9.49 1.67
C CYS A 110 -6.50 8.40 2.46
N GLN A 111 -5.40 8.74 3.13
CA GLN A 111 -4.61 7.82 3.95
C GLN A 111 -5.45 7.19 5.05
N ASP A 112 -6.19 8.01 5.82
CA ASP A 112 -7.02 7.56 6.94
C ASP A 112 -8.09 6.59 6.44
N ARG A 113 -8.85 7.00 5.42
CA ARG A 113 -9.91 6.17 4.82
C ARG A 113 -9.38 4.84 4.29
N ILE A 114 -8.28 4.84 3.56
CA ILE A 114 -7.71 3.62 2.98
C ILE A 114 -7.17 2.71 4.10
N THR A 115 -6.56 3.27 5.13
CA THR A 115 -6.08 2.51 6.30
C THR A 115 -7.24 1.80 7.00
N ASP A 116 -8.35 2.52 7.25
CA ASP A 116 -9.56 1.94 7.85
C ASP A 116 -10.14 0.83 6.95
N MET A 117 -10.29 1.09 5.65
CA MET A 117 -10.85 0.13 4.68
C MET A 117 -10.00 -1.13 4.52
N THR A 118 -8.66 -1.03 4.61
CA THR A 118 -7.75 -2.15 4.37
C THR A 118 -7.40 -2.94 5.64
N THR A 119 -7.75 -2.43 6.82
CA THR A 119 -7.57 -3.14 8.11
C THR A 119 -8.09 -4.58 8.08
N PRO A 120 -9.30 -4.88 7.55
CA PRO A 120 -9.80 -6.25 7.47
C PRO A 120 -9.04 -7.15 6.50
N LEU A 121 -8.09 -6.66 5.70
CA LEU A 121 -7.33 -7.46 4.73
C LEU A 121 -6.06 -8.08 5.32
N VAL A 122 -5.68 -7.69 6.54
CA VAL A 122 -4.44 -8.14 7.20
C VAL A 122 -4.37 -9.68 7.27
N PHE A 123 -5.51 -10.37 7.42
CA PHE A 123 -5.58 -11.83 7.44
C PHE A 123 -4.96 -12.46 6.19
N PHE A 124 -5.03 -11.80 5.02
CA PHE A 124 -4.69 -12.42 3.75
C PHE A 124 -3.24 -12.93 3.76
N SER A 125 -2.29 -12.08 4.15
CA SER A 125 -0.88 -12.46 4.25
C SER A 125 -0.62 -13.49 5.35
N LEU A 126 -1.31 -13.37 6.50
CA LEU A 126 -1.14 -14.24 7.66
C LEU A 126 -1.64 -15.66 7.35
N GLU A 127 -2.88 -15.79 6.90
CA GLU A 127 -3.48 -17.06 6.52
C GLU A 127 -2.75 -17.71 5.35
N PHE A 128 -2.37 -16.92 4.35
CA PHE A 128 -1.65 -17.47 3.21
C PHE A 128 -0.30 -18.06 3.62
N ASN A 129 0.41 -17.44 4.56
CA ASN A 129 1.65 -18.00 5.10
C ASN A 129 1.44 -19.26 5.95
N ARG A 130 0.24 -19.44 6.54
CA ARG A 130 -0.17 -20.66 7.24
C ARG A 130 -0.59 -21.81 6.31
N ILE A 131 -0.82 -21.58 5.01
CA ILE A 131 -1.12 -22.66 4.06
C ILE A 131 0.04 -23.67 4.07
N GLU A 132 -0.27 -24.96 4.22
CA GLU A 132 0.72 -26.03 4.18
C GLU A 132 1.44 -26.09 2.83
N ASP A 133 2.74 -26.40 2.83
CA ASP A 133 3.58 -26.34 1.63
C ASP A 133 3.05 -27.26 0.52
N ALA A 134 2.60 -28.47 0.87
CA ALA A 134 1.99 -29.40 -0.08
C ALA A 134 0.70 -28.85 -0.72
N ARG A 135 -0.13 -28.15 0.06
CA ARG A 135 -1.36 -27.52 -0.44
C ARG A 135 -1.05 -26.34 -1.34
N TYR A 136 -0.08 -25.52 -0.94
CA TYR A 136 0.41 -24.40 -1.75
C TYR A 136 0.93 -24.88 -3.11
N ASP A 137 1.78 -25.91 -3.12
CA ASP A 137 2.32 -26.47 -4.36
C ASP A 137 1.23 -27.07 -5.26
N GLU A 138 0.24 -27.78 -4.69
CA GLU A 138 -0.91 -28.30 -5.42
C GLU A 138 -1.71 -27.18 -6.10
N VAL A 139 -2.07 -26.13 -5.35
CA VAL A 139 -2.89 -25.01 -5.83
C VAL A 139 -2.17 -24.23 -6.93
N PHE A 140 -0.87 -23.94 -6.76
CA PHE A 140 -0.09 -23.20 -7.75
C PHE A 140 0.35 -24.03 -8.96
N ALA A 141 0.21 -25.36 -8.91
CA ALA A 141 0.39 -26.25 -10.06
C ALA A 141 -0.89 -26.43 -10.90
N ALA A 142 -2.05 -25.95 -10.43
CA ALA A 142 -3.35 -26.22 -11.05
C ALA A 142 -3.51 -25.64 -12.47
N SER A 143 -2.94 -24.45 -12.75
CA SER A 143 -2.96 -23.87 -14.10
C SER A 143 -1.80 -22.88 -14.34
N PRO A 144 -1.44 -22.59 -15.60
CA PRO A 144 -0.45 -21.55 -15.92
C PRO A 144 -0.83 -20.15 -15.42
N GLU A 145 -2.13 -19.85 -15.27
CA GLU A 145 -2.58 -18.52 -14.87
C GLU A 145 -2.31 -18.25 -13.39
N ILE A 146 -2.55 -19.22 -12.50
CA ILE A 146 -2.19 -19.10 -11.09
C ILE A 146 -0.68 -19.26 -10.88
N ALA A 147 -0.02 -20.13 -11.65
CA ALA A 147 1.42 -20.33 -11.59
C ALA A 147 2.20 -19.02 -11.85
N ARG A 148 1.66 -18.11 -12.69
CA ARG A 148 2.25 -16.78 -12.93
C ARG A 148 2.42 -15.96 -11.65
N TYR A 149 1.55 -16.13 -10.67
CA TYR A 149 1.59 -15.38 -9.41
C TYR A 149 2.55 -16.00 -8.38
N ARG A 150 2.97 -17.26 -8.56
CA ARG A 150 3.81 -18.01 -7.62
C ARG A 150 5.03 -17.22 -7.11
N PRO A 151 5.82 -16.51 -7.95
CA PRO A 151 7.01 -15.80 -7.47
C PRO A 151 6.71 -14.71 -6.42
N VAL A 152 5.56 -14.05 -6.51
CA VAL A 152 5.15 -13.01 -5.55
C VAL A 152 4.81 -13.66 -4.20
N PHE A 153 4.13 -14.79 -4.24
CA PHE A 153 3.71 -15.53 -3.06
C PHE A 153 4.85 -16.33 -2.42
N ASP A 154 5.81 -16.83 -3.20
CA ASP A 154 7.06 -17.40 -2.69
C ASP A 154 7.83 -16.35 -1.86
N ARG A 155 7.90 -15.10 -2.36
CA ARG A 155 8.51 -13.99 -1.62
C ARG A 155 7.75 -13.66 -0.34
N MET A 156 6.41 -13.70 -0.37
CA MET A 156 5.59 -13.48 0.82
C MET A 156 5.81 -14.57 1.88
N ARG A 157 5.94 -15.83 1.43
CA ARG A 157 6.20 -17.00 2.28
C ARG A 157 7.66 -17.12 2.74
N ALA A 158 8.60 -16.43 2.08
CA ALA A 158 10.00 -16.40 2.53
C ALA A 158 10.17 -15.85 3.95
N MET A 159 9.21 -15.05 4.44
CA MET A 159 9.17 -14.54 5.81
C MET A 159 8.47 -15.47 6.80
N LYS A 160 7.90 -16.61 6.36
CA LYS A 160 7.26 -17.62 7.23
C LYS A 160 8.16 -18.07 8.41
N PRO A 161 9.49 -18.28 8.24
CA PRO A 161 10.38 -18.62 9.37
C PRO A 161 10.59 -17.47 10.39
N HIS A 162 10.25 -16.24 10.00
CA HIS A 162 10.35 -15.04 10.83
C HIS A 162 8.98 -14.56 11.33
N GLN A 163 7.88 -15.19 10.90
CA GLN A 163 6.56 -14.97 11.48
C GLN A 163 6.52 -15.63 12.85
N LEU A 164 6.15 -14.83 13.83
CA LEU A 164 5.97 -15.28 15.20
C LEU A 164 4.81 -16.28 15.26
N SER A 165 4.91 -17.26 16.17
CA SER A 165 3.77 -18.13 16.42
C SER A 165 2.58 -17.29 16.91
N ASP A 166 1.36 -17.74 16.62
CA ASP A 166 0.11 -17.08 17.05
C ASP A 166 0.08 -16.75 18.56
N GLU A 167 0.81 -17.51 19.36
CA GLU A 167 0.95 -17.33 20.81
C GLU A 167 1.91 -16.18 21.16
N LEU A 168 2.99 -16.01 20.40
CA LEU A 168 3.97 -14.94 20.62
C LEU A 168 3.50 -13.59 20.04
N GLU A 169 2.76 -13.61 18.94
CA GLU A 169 2.16 -12.40 18.35
C GLU A 169 1.02 -11.86 19.23
N ARG A 170 0.21 -12.75 19.81
CA ARG A 170 -0.80 -12.39 20.83
C ARG A 170 -0.15 -11.85 22.11
N PHE A 171 0.93 -12.49 22.58
CA PHE A 171 1.70 -12.00 23.71
C PHE A 171 2.29 -10.60 23.48
N LEU A 172 2.86 -10.33 22.30
CA LEU A 172 3.40 -9.00 21.96
C LEU A 172 2.31 -7.94 21.79
N HIS A 173 1.15 -8.32 21.25
CA HIS A 173 0.01 -7.41 21.14
C HIS A 173 -0.52 -7.02 22.53
N ASP A 174 -0.67 -8.00 23.43
CA ASP A 174 -1.02 -7.76 24.83
C ASP A 174 0.03 -6.88 25.53
N GLN A 175 1.32 -7.11 25.27
CA GLN A 175 2.40 -6.29 25.84
C GLN A 175 2.43 -4.86 25.28
N SER A 176 1.99 -4.66 24.03
CA SER A 176 1.91 -3.33 23.41
C SER A 176 0.75 -2.48 23.96
N THR A 177 -0.27 -3.12 24.55
CA THR A 177 -1.43 -2.44 25.15
C THR A 177 -1.17 -2.03 26.61
N VAL A 178 -0.33 -2.77 27.35
CA VAL A 178 0.22 -2.29 28.62
C VAL A 178 1.47 -1.45 28.35
N GLY A 179 1.22 -0.19 28.00
CA GLY A 179 2.16 0.84 27.57
C GLY A 179 3.64 0.63 27.91
N ALA A 180 4.48 0.83 26.90
CA ALA A 180 5.90 1.07 27.08
C ALA A 180 6.10 2.21 28.11
N ALA A 181 6.51 1.83 29.31
CA ALA A 181 7.15 2.72 30.28
C ALA A 181 8.64 2.84 29.93
#